data_AF-A0A6J6JL76-F1
#
_entry.id   AF-A0A6J6JL76-F1
#
_cell.length_a   1.000
_cell.length_b   1.000
_cell.length_c   1.000
_cell.angle_alpha   90.00
_cell.angle_beta   90.00
_cell.angle_gamma   90.00
#
_symmetry.space_group_name_H-M   'P 1'
#
loop_
_entity.id
_entity.type
_entity.pdbx_description
1 polymer ?
#
loop_
_entity_poly.entity_id
_entity_poly.type
_entity_poly.pdbx_seq_one_letter_code
_entity_poly.pdbx_strand_id
1 'polypeptide(L)'
;MPEKKTLLEVPTPELIDREFVYDVFSHDEFAELRTVVTMSNHQLLWQLTALGFTQGRQFSKGKTRFQRLRLDRFEYVAFLAKQKMQEHGLSSPWEFIFDSAKQRAGLCNYTDYQISLSKYIVEYHNLDQSEQVILHEIAHALAGKSAGHGPNWKKVAKSIGYRGEKFTGKEIAEQTARWIGECKNGHRHYRFKSPKAQLACGYCGKGFSRRYLISWSERAA
;
A
#
# COMPACT_ATOMS: atom_id res chain seq x y z
N MET A 1 12.48 13.11 5.71
CA MET A 1 12.40 12.09 4.65
C MET A 1 12.05 10.80 5.35
N PRO A 2 11.13 9.96 4.85
CA PRO A 2 11.00 8.62 5.41
C PRO A 2 12.36 7.96 5.30
N GLU A 3 12.79 7.24 6.35
CA GLU A 3 14.00 6.46 6.26
C GLU A 3 13.88 5.52 5.06
N LYS A 4 14.98 5.37 4.32
CA LYS A 4 14.98 4.54 3.12
C LYS A 4 14.79 3.10 3.57
N LYS A 5 13.61 2.54 3.31
CA LYS A 5 13.29 1.14 3.59
C LYS A 5 14.43 0.23 3.11
N THR A 6 14.83 -0.69 3.96
CA THR A 6 16.06 -1.47 3.80
C THR A 6 15.77 -2.88 3.28
N LEU A 7 16.84 -3.61 2.98
CA LEU A 7 16.81 -5.02 2.60
C LEU A 7 17.03 -5.87 3.85
N LEU A 8 16.21 -6.90 4.04
CA LEU A 8 16.45 -7.94 5.04
C LEU A 8 16.94 -9.23 4.36
N GLU A 9 18.15 -9.67 4.72
CA GLU A 9 18.63 -11.01 4.38
C GLU A 9 18.21 -12.00 5.47
N VAL A 10 17.49 -13.05 5.08
CA VAL A 10 17.02 -14.10 5.99
C VAL A 10 17.87 -15.35 5.76
N PRO A 11 18.85 -15.65 6.63
CA PRO A 11 19.79 -16.75 6.42
C PRO A 11 19.16 -18.14 6.65
N THR A 12 18.04 -18.20 7.40
CA THR A 12 17.32 -19.43 7.71
C THR A 12 15.96 -19.41 7.00
N PRO A 13 15.89 -19.83 5.73
CA PRO A 13 14.66 -19.78 4.94
C PRO A 13 13.53 -20.64 5.51
N GLU A 14 13.83 -21.63 6.35
CA GLU A 14 12.85 -22.51 6.98
C GLU A 14 11.94 -21.80 7.98
N LEU A 15 12.34 -20.61 8.46
CA LEU A 15 11.53 -19.76 9.35
C LEU A 15 10.57 -18.85 8.59
N ILE A 16 10.67 -18.78 7.26
CA ILE A 16 9.85 -17.89 6.45
C ILE A 16 8.51 -18.57 6.17
N ASP A 17 7.49 -18.15 6.90
CA ASP A 17 6.10 -18.47 6.64
C ASP A 17 5.27 -17.20 6.36
N ARG A 18 3.93 -17.35 6.28
CA ARG A 18 3.03 -16.22 6.05
C ARG A 18 3.11 -15.17 7.16
N GLU A 19 3.19 -15.62 8.41
CA GLU A 19 3.17 -14.73 9.58
C GLU A 19 4.47 -13.93 9.65
N PHE A 20 5.62 -14.59 9.42
CA PHE A 20 6.91 -13.94 9.30
C PHE A 20 6.92 -12.84 8.23
N VAL A 21 6.45 -13.14 7.01
CA VAL A 21 6.44 -12.14 5.93
C VAL A 21 5.49 -10.99 6.26
N TYR A 22 4.32 -11.29 6.83
CA TYR A 22 3.36 -10.29 7.26
C TYR A 22 3.95 -9.37 8.33
N ASP A 23 4.63 -9.92 9.33
CA ASP A 23 5.26 -9.16 10.40
C ASP A 23 6.38 -8.25 9.88
N VAL A 24 7.27 -8.78 9.04
CA VAL A 24 8.34 -7.99 8.42
C VAL A 24 7.79 -6.79 7.66
N PHE A 25 6.74 -6.98 6.86
CA PHE A 25 6.15 -5.88 6.10
C PHE A 25 5.09 -5.09 6.89
N SER A 26 4.71 -5.51 8.09
CA SER A 26 3.89 -4.65 8.97
C SER A 26 4.73 -3.54 9.58
N HIS A 27 6.02 -3.78 9.77
CA HIS A 27 6.99 -2.79 10.16
C HIS A 27 7.48 -2.02 8.92
N ASP A 28 7.47 -0.68 8.96
CA ASP A 28 7.83 0.16 7.80
C ASP A 28 9.35 0.20 7.51
N GLU A 29 10.10 -0.76 8.06
CA GLU A 29 11.56 -0.80 8.04
C GLU A 29 12.11 -1.46 6.76
N PHE A 30 11.43 -2.49 6.25
CA PHE A 30 11.94 -3.32 5.16
C PHE A 30 11.10 -3.17 3.88
N ALA A 31 11.80 -3.00 2.74
CA ALA A 31 11.18 -2.99 1.41
C ALA A 31 11.32 -4.32 0.68
N GLU A 32 12.30 -5.13 1.05
CA GLU A 32 12.62 -6.37 0.35
C GLU A 32 13.14 -7.42 1.32
N LEU A 33 12.69 -8.66 1.12
CA LEU A 33 13.24 -9.86 1.73
C LEU A 33 14.10 -10.59 0.72
N ARG A 34 15.26 -11.09 1.15
CA ARG A 34 16.07 -12.03 0.37
C ARG A 34 16.43 -13.25 1.17
N THR A 35 16.43 -14.39 0.49
CA THR A 35 16.96 -15.63 1.04
C THR A 35 17.53 -16.50 -0.07
N VAL A 36 18.11 -17.64 0.31
CA VAL A 36 18.63 -18.64 -0.62
C VAL A 36 18.17 -20.02 -0.18
N VAL A 37 17.75 -20.85 -1.13
CA VAL A 37 17.33 -22.25 -0.87
C VAL A 37 18.24 -23.19 -1.65
N THR A 38 18.63 -24.32 -1.06
CA THR A 38 19.37 -25.35 -1.79
C THR A 38 18.49 -25.92 -2.91
N MET A 39 19.07 -26.16 -4.10
CA MET A 39 18.31 -26.69 -5.24
C MET A 39 17.75 -28.10 -4.99
N SER A 40 18.27 -28.83 -4.00
CA SER A 40 17.75 -30.12 -3.55
C SER A 40 16.53 -29.99 -2.63
N ASN A 41 16.28 -28.83 -2.02
CA ASN A 41 15.11 -28.58 -1.18
C ASN A 41 13.96 -28.02 -2.02
N HIS A 42 13.38 -28.88 -2.86
CA HIS A 42 12.28 -28.52 -3.76
C HIS A 42 11.02 -28.08 -3.01
N GLN A 43 10.78 -28.65 -1.83
CA GLN A 43 9.61 -28.32 -1.01
C GLN A 43 9.67 -26.88 -0.51
N LEU A 44 10.79 -26.47 0.08
CA LEU A 44 10.95 -25.10 0.58
C LEU A 44 10.93 -24.08 -0.56
N LEU A 45 11.53 -24.42 -1.71
CA LEU A 45 11.45 -23.55 -2.89
C LEU A 45 9.99 -23.34 -3.33
N TRP A 46 9.19 -24.40 -3.38
CA TRP A 46 7.77 -24.30 -3.72
C TRP A 46 6.99 -23.49 -2.69
N GLN A 47 7.22 -23.74 -1.39
CA GLN A 47 6.56 -22.99 -0.30
C GLN A 47 6.82 -21.49 -0.42
N LEU A 48 8.08 -21.08 -0.61
CA LEU A 48 8.43 -19.66 -0.72
C LEU A 48 7.88 -19.03 -2.01
N THR A 49 7.92 -19.73 -3.15
CA THR A 49 7.27 -19.24 -4.37
C THR A 49 5.76 -19.08 -4.17
N ALA A 50 5.10 -19.97 -3.42
CA ALA A 50 3.69 -19.85 -3.07
C ALA A 50 3.38 -18.67 -2.12
N LEU A 51 4.39 -18.10 -1.44
CA LEU A 51 4.30 -16.85 -0.68
C LEU A 51 4.58 -15.60 -1.53
N GLY A 52 4.86 -15.78 -2.82
CA GLY A 52 5.15 -14.70 -3.77
C GLY A 52 6.63 -14.44 -4.03
N PHE A 53 7.56 -15.20 -3.43
CA PHE A 53 8.99 -15.00 -3.73
C PHE A 53 9.29 -15.28 -5.20
N THR A 54 10.01 -14.36 -5.83
CA THR A 54 10.51 -14.48 -7.19
C THR A 54 11.90 -15.12 -7.21
N GLN A 55 12.14 -15.96 -8.22
CA GLN A 55 13.40 -16.69 -8.38
C GLN A 55 14.43 -15.83 -9.13
N GLY A 56 15.55 -15.56 -8.47
CA GLY A 56 16.70 -14.88 -9.05
C GLY A 56 17.71 -15.82 -9.70
N ARG A 57 18.95 -15.34 -9.88
CA ARG A 57 20.05 -16.17 -10.41
C ARG A 57 20.47 -17.24 -9.40
N GLN A 58 20.78 -18.42 -9.90
CA GLN A 58 21.35 -19.49 -9.10
C GLN A 58 22.87 -19.30 -8.91
N PHE A 59 23.44 -19.93 -7.88
CA PHE A 59 24.88 -19.96 -7.65
C PHE A 59 25.30 -21.28 -7.00
N SER A 60 26.60 -21.56 -6.99
CA SER A 60 27.18 -22.73 -6.34
C SER A 60 28.12 -22.31 -5.22
N LYS A 61 28.11 -23.07 -4.12
CA LYS A 61 29.13 -23.00 -3.06
C LYS A 61 29.63 -24.42 -2.81
N GLY A 62 30.85 -24.71 -3.28
CA GLY A 62 31.34 -26.08 -3.38
C GLY A 62 30.47 -26.91 -4.32
N LYS A 63 30.05 -28.10 -3.87
CA LYS A 63 29.18 -29.01 -4.64
C LYS A 63 27.68 -28.67 -4.53
N THR A 64 27.31 -27.72 -3.68
CA THR A 64 25.91 -27.37 -3.43
C THR A 64 25.48 -26.21 -4.31
N ARG A 65 24.35 -26.37 -5.01
CA ARG A 65 23.72 -25.35 -5.85
C ARG A 65 22.54 -24.72 -5.09
N PHE A 66 22.40 -23.41 -5.20
CA PHE A 66 21.40 -22.61 -4.48
C PHE A 66 20.58 -21.76 -5.45
N GLN A 67 19.30 -21.58 -5.12
CA GLN A 67 18.37 -20.65 -5.74
C GLN A 67 18.28 -19.38 -4.89
N ARG A 68 18.56 -18.22 -5.48
CA ARG A 68 18.28 -16.92 -4.83
C ARG A 68 16.80 -16.62 -4.93
N LEU A 69 16.22 -16.14 -3.84
CA LEU A 69 14.82 -15.74 -3.77
C LEU A 69 14.75 -14.31 -3.26
N ARG A 70 13.84 -13.52 -3.83
CA ARG A 70 13.51 -12.18 -3.35
C ARG A 70 12.00 -11.99 -3.29
N LEU A 71 11.55 -11.20 -2.35
CA LEU A 71 10.17 -10.76 -2.25
C LEU A 71 10.17 -9.27 -1.93
N ASP A 72 9.66 -8.47 -2.86
CA ASP A 72 9.46 -7.05 -2.63
C ASP A 72 8.09 -6.78 -1.95
N ARG A 73 8.00 -5.69 -1.19
CA ARG A 73 6.77 -5.29 -0.51
C ARG A 73 5.58 -5.14 -1.48
N PHE A 74 5.78 -4.56 -2.66
CA PHE A 74 4.75 -4.41 -3.68
C PHE A 74 4.31 -5.75 -4.26
N GLU A 75 5.25 -6.63 -4.60
CA GLU A 75 5.00 -8.02 -4.98
C GLU A 75 4.14 -8.72 -3.92
N TYR A 76 4.48 -8.58 -2.64
CA TYR A 76 3.72 -9.18 -1.55
C TYR A 76 2.32 -8.58 -1.37
N VAL A 77 2.18 -7.25 -1.42
CA VAL A 77 0.86 -6.61 -1.38
C VAL A 77 -0.02 -7.03 -2.56
N ALA A 78 0.55 -7.15 -3.76
CA ALA A 78 -0.17 -7.64 -4.93
C ALA A 78 -0.58 -9.12 -4.78
N PHE A 79 0.29 -9.94 -4.21
CA PHE A 79 -0.03 -11.33 -3.86
C PHE A 79 -1.19 -11.40 -2.85
N LEU A 80 -1.09 -10.64 -1.76
CA LEU A 80 -2.13 -10.55 -0.71
C LEU A 80 -3.46 -10.10 -1.31
N ALA A 81 -3.46 -9.07 -2.16
CA ALA A 81 -4.66 -8.57 -2.80
C ALA A 81 -5.34 -9.65 -3.66
N LYS A 82 -4.57 -10.35 -4.50
CA LYS A 82 -5.08 -11.45 -5.34
C LYS A 82 -5.61 -12.60 -4.50
N GLN A 83 -4.93 -12.94 -3.40
CA GLN A 83 -5.41 -13.96 -2.47
C GLN A 83 -6.75 -13.56 -1.85
N LYS A 84 -6.90 -12.33 -1.35
CA LYS A 84 -8.18 -11.82 -0.81
C LYS A 84 -9.28 -11.78 -1.85
N MET A 85 -8.98 -11.35 -3.07
CA MET A 85 -9.93 -11.39 -4.18
C MET A 85 -10.42 -12.83 -4.42
N GLN A 86 -9.51 -13.79 -4.49
CA GLN A 86 -9.85 -15.21 -4.67
C GLN A 86 -10.66 -15.77 -3.50
N GLU A 87 -10.28 -15.48 -2.26
CA GLU A 87 -11.01 -15.88 -1.03
C GLU A 87 -12.48 -15.43 -1.06
N HIS A 88 -12.76 -14.28 -1.69
CA HIS A 88 -14.09 -13.71 -1.80
C HIS A 88 -14.77 -13.93 -3.15
N GLY A 89 -14.23 -14.82 -4.01
CA GLY A 89 -14.85 -15.19 -5.27
C GLY A 89 -14.71 -14.14 -6.39
N LEU A 90 -13.81 -13.17 -6.24
CA LEU A 90 -13.44 -12.22 -7.29
C LEU A 90 -12.31 -12.82 -8.13
N SER A 91 -12.68 -13.69 -9.05
CA SER A 91 -11.80 -14.21 -10.11
C SER A 91 -11.98 -13.43 -11.41
N SER A 92 -11.43 -13.95 -12.52
CA SER A 92 -11.65 -13.41 -13.87
C SER A 92 -13.12 -13.04 -14.12
N PRO A 93 -13.41 -11.84 -14.66
CA PRO A 93 -12.47 -10.88 -15.24
C PRO A 93 -11.80 -9.90 -14.25
N TRP A 94 -12.00 -10.06 -12.94
CA TRP A 94 -11.42 -9.13 -11.97
C TRP A 94 -9.90 -9.23 -11.85
N GLU A 95 -9.23 -8.09 -11.91
CA GLU A 95 -7.78 -7.97 -11.78
C GLU A 95 -7.36 -7.00 -10.67
N PHE A 96 -6.19 -7.24 -10.09
CA PHE A 96 -5.56 -6.31 -9.17
C PHE A 96 -4.48 -5.49 -9.90
N ILE A 97 -4.46 -4.17 -9.69
CA ILE A 97 -3.42 -3.28 -10.21
C ILE A 97 -2.94 -2.27 -9.16
N PHE A 98 -1.76 -1.72 -9.37
CA PHE A 98 -1.35 -0.49 -8.69
C PHE A 98 -1.63 0.73 -9.57
N ASP A 99 -2.02 1.84 -8.94
CA ASP A 99 -2.08 3.15 -9.59
C ASP A 99 -1.22 4.21 -8.87
N SER A 100 -1.18 5.42 -9.43
CA SER A 100 -0.40 6.55 -8.87
C SER A 100 -1.28 7.66 -8.29
N ALA A 101 -2.48 7.34 -7.81
CA ALA A 101 -3.38 8.34 -7.23
C ALA A 101 -2.86 8.81 -5.85
N LYS A 102 -2.67 10.13 -5.69
CA LYS A 102 -2.20 10.72 -4.42
C LYS A 102 -3.35 11.16 -3.49
N GLN A 103 -4.58 11.16 -4.00
CA GLN A 103 -5.76 11.70 -3.31
C GLN A 103 -6.82 10.65 -2.96
N ARG A 104 -6.67 9.43 -3.46
CA ARG A 104 -7.52 8.27 -3.12
C ARG A 104 -6.62 7.08 -2.82
N ALA A 105 -7.06 6.23 -1.89
CA ALA A 105 -6.30 5.08 -1.45
C ALA A 105 -6.45 3.90 -2.41
N GLY A 106 -7.68 3.60 -2.83
CA GLY A 106 -7.99 2.55 -3.81
C GLY A 106 -9.06 2.98 -4.80
N LEU A 107 -9.47 2.05 -5.68
CA LEU A 107 -10.63 2.18 -6.55
C LEU A 107 -11.12 0.80 -7.03
N CYS A 108 -12.42 0.56 -6.90
CA CYS A 108 -13.14 -0.47 -7.64
C CYS A 108 -13.64 0.07 -9.00
N ASN A 109 -13.02 -0.37 -10.09
CA ASN A 109 -13.39 -0.03 -11.46
C ASN A 109 -14.23 -1.15 -12.09
N TYR A 110 -15.53 -0.88 -12.25
CA TYR A 110 -16.49 -1.82 -12.84
C TYR A 110 -16.44 -1.90 -14.37
N THR A 111 -15.80 -0.94 -15.04
CA THR A 111 -15.71 -0.95 -16.52
C THR A 111 -14.64 -1.93 -16.97
N ASP A 112 -13.47 -1.86 -16.35
CA ASP A 112 -12.30 -2.68 -16.70
C ASP A 112 -12.14 -3.89 -15.77
N TYR A 113 -13.07 -4.07 -14.82
CA TYR A 113 -13.03 -5.11 -13.77
C TYR A 113 -11.70 -5.08 -12.99
N GLN A 114 -11.35 -3.91 -12.46
CA GLN A 114 -10.09 -3.73 -11.72
C GLN A 114 -10.34 -3.27 -10.29
N ILE A 115 -9.60 -3.87 -9.36
CA ILE A 115 -9.38 -3.33 -8.02
C ILE A 115 -7.99 -2.73 -8.02
N SER A 116 -7.90 -1.41 -7.80
CA SER A 116 -6.63 -0.71 -7.73
C SER A 116 -6.29 -0.26 -6.31
N LEU A 117 -5.00 -0.33 -5.99
CA LEU A 117 -4.40 0.29 -4.80
C LEU A 117 -3.41 1.36 -5.25
N SER A 118 -3.45 2.54 -4.64
CA SER A 118 -2.44 3.55 -4.87
C SER A 118 -1.09 3.06 -4.34
N LYS A 119 -0.05 3.14 -5.16
CA LYS A 119 1.32 2.79 -4.75
C LYS A 119 1.78 3.58 -3.52
N TYR A 120 1.26 4.79 -3.33
CA TYR A 120 1.60 5.65 -2.20
C TYR A 120 1.04 5.13 -0.87
N ILE A 121 0.01 4.27 -0.91
CA ILE A 121 -0.42 3.54 0.29
C ILE A 121 0.68 2.55 0.67
N VAL A 122 1.17 1.75 -0.27
CA VAL A 122 2.25 0.79 0.02
C VAL A 122 3.55 1.48 0.45
N GLU A 123 3.86 2.65 -0.11
CA GLU A 123 5.06 3.42 0.22
C GLU A 123 5.02 4.03 1.63
N TYR A 124 3.90 4.59 2.05
CA TYR A 124 3.84 5.42 3.27
C TYR A 124 2.96 4.84 4.38
N HIS A 125 2.30 3.71 4.16
CA HIS A 125 1.43 3.06 5.14
C HIS A 125 1.87 1.61 5.36
N ASN A 126 1.50 1.08 6.52
CA ASN A 126 1.81 -0.30 6.87
C ASN A 126 0.97 -1.31 6.05
N LEU A 127 1.30 -2.60 6.21
CA LEU A 127 0.66 -3.66 5.45
C LEU A 127 -0.83 -3.80 5.79
N ASP A 128 -1.17 -3.74 7.08
CA ASP A 128 -2.56 -3.82 7.56
C ASP A 128 -3.44 -2.73 6.95
N GLN A 129 -2.95 -1.49 6.86
CA GLN A 129 -3.65 -0.39 6.20
C GLN A 129 -3.84 -0.65 4.70
N SER A 130 -2.85 -1.25 4.04
CA SER A 130 -2.98 -1.65 2.63
C SER A 130 -4.07 -2.73 2.46
N GLU A 131 -4.10 -3.72 3.34
CA GLU A 131 -5.14 -4.75 3.37
C GLU A 131 -6.53 -4.17 3.61
N GLN A 132 -6.68 -3.22 4.55
CA GLN A 132 -7.97 -2.57 4.80
C GLN A 132 -8.49 -1.78 3.60
N VAL A 133 -7.61 -1.16 2.81
CA VAL A 133 -8.01 -0.51 1.55
C VAL A 133 -8.40 -1.56 0.51
N ILE A 134 -7.67 -2.65 0.38
CA ILE A 134 -8.03 -3.75 -0.51
C ILE A 134 -9.41 -4.31 -0.16
N LEU A 135 -9.68 -4.59 1.11
CA LEU A 135 -10.98 -5.08 1.58
C LEU A 135 -12.10 -4.05 1.32
N HIS A 136 -11.81 -2.75 1.43
CA HIS A 136 -12.77 -1.70 1.07
C HIS A 136 -13.20 -1.81 -0.40
N GLU A 137 -12.25 -1.98 -1.32
CA GLU A 137 -12.53 -2.08 -2.75
C GLU A 137 -13.16 -3.43 -3.15
N ILE A 138 -12.75 -4.53 -2.51
CA ILE A 138 -13.41 -5.84 -2.64
C ILE A 138 -14.88 -5.74 -2.20
N ALA A 139 -15.16 -5.04 -1.09
CA ALA A 139 -16.53 -4.85 -0.63
C ALA A 139 -17.40 -4.09 -1.65
N HIS A 140 -16.83 -3.14 -2.40
CA HIS A 140 -17.53 -2.51 -3.52
C HIS A 140 -17.86 -3.51 -4.60
N ALA A 141 -16.86 -4.26 -5.08
CA ALA A 141 -17.05 -5.25 -6.14
C ALA A 141 -18.15 -6.28 -5.79
N LEU A 142 -18.21 -6.73 -4.54
CA LEU A 142 -19.20 -7.68 -4.03
C LEU A 142 -20.59 -7.06 -3.80
N ALA A 143 -20.66 -5.84 -3.25
CA ALA A 143 -21.93 -5.18 -2.95
C ALA A 143 -22.62 -4.60 -4.19
N GLY A 144 -21.85 -4.38 -5.26
CA GLY A 144 -22.31 -3.82 -6.53
C GLY A 144 -22.30 -2.29 -6.55
N LYS A 145 -22.10 -1.74 -7.76
CA LYS A 145 -21.91 -0.29 -8.02
C LYS A 145 -22.98 0.61 -7.41
N SER A 146 -24.25 0.19 -7.42
CA SER A 146 -25.37 0.99 -6.91
C SER A 146 -25.42 1.07 -5.38
N ALA A 147 -24.70 0.20 -4.66
CA ALA A 147 -24.72 0.19 -3.20
C ALA A 147 -24.01 1.40 -2.59
N GLY A 148 -23.01 1.97 -3.27
CA GLY A 148 -22.11 2.97 -2.69
C GLY A 148 -21.58 2.50 -1.33
N HIS A 149 -21.50 3.40 -0.34
CA HIS A 149 -21.25 3.04 1.07
C HIS A 149 -22.53 2.81 1.89
N GLY A 150 -23.60 2.36 1.23
CA GLY A 150 -24.91 2.12 1.82
C GLY A 150 -24.98 0.88 2.73
N PRO A 151 -26.17 0.52 3.25
CA PRO A 151 -26.33 -0.60 4.18
C PRO A 151 -25.82 -1.95 3.64
N ASN A 152 -26.04 -2.23 2.35
CA ASN A 152 -25.55 -3.46 1.71
C ASN A 152 -24.02 -3.52 1.73
N TRP A 153 -23.35 -2.44 1.32
CA TRP A 153 -21.89 -2.36 1.35
C TRP A 153 -21.34 -2.51 2.77
N LYS A 154 -21.93 -1.85 3.77
CA LYS A 154 -21.50 -1.97 5.17
C LYS A 154 -21.60 -3.41 5.67
N LYS A 155 -22.67 -4.12 5.31
CA LYS A 155 -22.88 -5.53 5.65
C LYS A 155 -21.77 -6.39 5.04
N VAL A 156 -21.52 -6.23 3.73
CA VAL A 156 -20.49 -6.97 2.99
C VAL A 156 -19.10 -6.67 3.55
N ALA A 157 -18.76 -5.38 3.68
CA ALA A 157 -17.46 -4.92 4.18
C ALA A 157 -17.17 -5.53 5.57
N LYS A 158 -18.13 -5.48 6.49
CA LYS A 158 -17.98 -6.09 7.81
C LYS A 158 -17.79 -7.61 7.72
N SER A 159 -18.53 -8.30 6.84
CA SER A 159 -18.42 -9.76 6.70
C SER A 159 -17.08 -10.25 6.16
N ILE A 160 -16.34 -9.39 5.43
CA ILE A 160 -15.02 -9.71 4.90
C ILE A 160 -13.87 -9.15 5.76
N GLY A 161 -14.17 -8.65 6.95
CA GLY A 161 -13.16 -8.18 7.91
C GLY A 161 -12.72 -6.72 7.74
N TYR A 162 -13.42 -5.91 6.92
CA TYR A 162 -13.16 -4.46 6.88
C TYR A 162 -13.58 -3.80 8.20
N ARG A 163 -12.66 -3.01 8.78
CA ARG A 163 -12.83 -2.42 10.12
C ARG A 163 -13.38 -0.99 10.12
N GLY A 164 -13.35 -0.31 8.97
CA GLY A 164 -13.90 1.06 8.88
C GLY A 164 -13.09 2.11 9.63
N GLU A 165 -11.80 1.85 9.84
CA GLU A 165 -10.90 2.78 10.53
C GLU A 165 -10.71 4.08 9.74
N LYS A 166 -10.50 5.18 10.46
CA LYS A 166 -10.26 6.48 9.83
C LYS A 166 -8.92 6.45 9.11
N PHE A 167 -8.98 6.58 7.78
CA PHE A 167 -7.81 6.73 6.94
C PHE A 167 -7.49 8.21 6.70
N THR A 168 -6.21 8.60 6.81
CA THR A 168 -5.77 9.97 6.55
C THR A 168 -4.71 10.01 5.45
N GLY A 169 -4.95 10.79 4.38
CA GLY A 169 -3.96 11.02 3.33
C GLY A 169 -2.85 12.01 3.72
N LYS A 170 -2.73 12.36 5.01
CA LYS A 170 -1.81 13.40 5.50
C LYS A 170 -0.35 13.04 5.22
N GLU A 171 0.08 11.83 5.55
CA GLU A 171 1.46 11.38 5.33
C GLU A 171 1.84 11.38 3.85
N ILE A 172 0.95 10.89 2.98
CA ILE A 172 1.13 10.95 1.53
C ILE A 172 1.27 12.40 1.05
N ALA A 173 0.40 13.29 1.52
CA ALA A 173 0.47 14.71 1.16
C ALA A 173 1.76 15.37 1.69
N GLU A 174 2.18 15.02 2.91
CA GLU A 174 3.42 15.45 3.52
C GLU A 174 4.66 15.01 2.74
N GLN A 175 4.64 13.85 2.10
CA GLN A 175 5.79 13.37 1.33
C GLN A 175 5.74 13.74 -0.15
N THR A 176 4.54 13.88 -0.73
CA THR A 176 4.39 13.92 -2.20
C THR A 176 3.73 15.19 -2.76
N ALA A 177 3.20 16.08 -1.92
CA ALA A 177 2.59 17.32 -2.38
C ALA A 177 3.64 18.31 -2.88
N ARG A 178 3.44 18.83 -4.09
CA ARG A 178 4.34 19.80 -4.72
C ARG A 178 4.36 21.15 -4.01
N TRP A 179 3.23 21.58 -3.44
CA TRP A 179 3.09 22.88 -2.78
C TRP A 179 2.90 22.70 -1.28
N ILE A 180 3.78 23.34 -0.51
CA ILE A 180 3.70 23.41 0.95
C ILE A 180 3.27 24.82 1.34
N GLY A 181 2.23 24.90 2.15
CA GLY A 181 1.75 26.14 2.72
C GLY A 181 2.03 26.17 4.21
N GLU A 182 2.45 27.31 4.74
CA GLU A 182 2.57 27.53 6.19
C GLU A 182 1.85 28.83 6.58
N CYS A 183 1.04 28.76 7.63
CA CYS A 183 0.42 29.95 8.19
C CYS A 183 1.31 30.58 9.28
N LYS A 184 1.05 31.82 9.67
CA LYS A 184 1.83 32.53 10.71
C LYS A 184 1.89 31.81 12.07
N ASN A 185 0.96 30.89 12.35
CA ASN A 185 0.93 30.10 13.59
C ASN A 185 1.61 28.72 13.43
N GLY A 186 2.32 28.47 12.33
CA GLY A 186 3.09 27.23 12.10
C GLY A 186 2.29 26.04 11.54
N HIS A 187 0.98 26.14 11.32
CA HIS A 187 0.23 25.06 10.68
C HIS A 187 0.65 24.86 9.23
N ARG A 188 0.95 23.60 8.87
CA ARG A 188 1.31 23.19 7.51
C ARG A 188 0.10 22.72 6.72
N HIS A 189 0.14 23.04 5.42
CA HIS A 189 -0.87 22.71 4.44
C HIS A 189 -0.20 22.13 3.20
N TYR A 190 -0.87 21.18 2.55
CA TYR A 190 -0.31 20.45 1.43
C TYR A 190 -1.25 20.55 0.23
N ARG A 191 -0.72 20.88 -0.95
CA ARG A 191 -1.47 20.88 -2.21
C ARG A 191 -0.67 20.25 -3.35
N PHE A 192 -1.37 19.49 -4.17
CA PHE A 192 -0.78 18.90 -5.38
C PHE A 192 -0.71 19.88 -6.56
N LYS A 193 -1.49 20.97 -6.51
CA LYS A 193 -1.51 22.04 -7.51
C LYS A 193 -1.30 23.39 -6.85
N SER A 194 -0.75 24.35 -7.60
CA SER A 194 -0.56 25.71 -7.12
C SER A 194 -1.89 26.32 -6.65
N PRO A 195 -1.88 27.11 -5.57
CA PRO A 195 -3.06 27.85 -5.15
C PRO A 195 -3.40 28.90 -6.21
N LYS A 196 -4.67 28.96 -6.62
CA LYS A 196 -5.16 29.97 -7.58
C LYS A 196 -5.64 31.26 -6.91
N ALA A 197 -5.72 31.27 -5.59
CA ALA A 197 -6.19 32.39 -4.78
C ALA A 197 -5.45 32.41 -3.44
N GLN A 198 -5.52 33.55 -2.73
CA GLN A 198 -5.07 33.61 -1.34
C GLN A 198 -5.93 32.68 -0.48
N LEU A 199 -5.28 31.85 0.33
CA LEU A 199 -5.94 30.92 1.24
C LEU A 199 -5.63 31.30 2.68
N ALA A 200 -6.61 31.10 3.56
CA ALA A 200 -6.46 31.29 5.00
C ALA A 200 -6.49 29.94 5.72
N CYS A 201 -5.75 29.84 6.82
CA CYS A 201 -5.65 28.64 7.63
C CYS A 201 -6.95 28.36 8.38
N GLY A 202 -7.62 27.24 8.04
CA GLY A 202 -8.84 26.79 8.70
C GLY A 202 -8.63 26.32 10.16
N TYR A 203 -7.41 25.97 10.55
CA TYR A 203 -7.07 25.65 11.94
C TYR A 203 -7.03 26.90 12.82
N CYS A 204 -6.62 28.04 12.27
CA CYS A 204 -6.54 29.31 13.01
C CYS A 204 -7.90 30.00 13.16
N GLY A 205 -8.86 29.69 12.29
CA GLY A 205 -10.20 30.27 12.34
C GLY A 205 -11.09 29.80 11.18
N LYS A 206 -12.40 29.97 11.35
CA LYS A 206 -13.37 29.66 10.28
C LYS A 206 -13.43 30.81 9.28
N GLY A 207 -13.55 30.48 7.99
CA GLY A 207 -13.68 31.45 6.89
C GLY A 207 -12.36 32.09 6.46
N PHE A 208 -12.42 32.93 5.43
CA PHE A 208 -11.25 33.65 4.94
C PHE A 208 -10.92 34.83 5.84
N SER A 209 -9.68 34.89 6.33
CA SER A 209 -9.15 36.02 7.09
C SER A 209 -7.72 36.30 6.69
N ARG A 210 -7.41 37.56 6.37
CA ARG A 210 -6.05 37.99 6.03
C ARG A 210 -5.06 37.81 7.19
N ARG A 211 -5.56 37.69 8.43
CA ARG A 211 -4.73 37.41 9.62
C ARG A 211 -4.09 36.02 9.57
N TYR A 212 -4.73 35.07 8.87
CA TYR A 212 -4.33 33.67 8.82
C TYR A 212 -3.88 33.23 7.43
N LEU A 213 -3.35 34.16 6.63
CA LEU A 213 -2.85 33.84 5.29
C LEU A 213 -1.82 32.71 5.33
N ILE A 214 -1.95 31.81 4.37
CA ILE A 214 -1.00 30.73 4.13
C ILE A 214 0.02 31.22 3.11
N SER A 215 1.28 31.22 3.51
CA SER A 215 2.43 31.44 2.62
C SER A 215 2.79 30.15 1.93
N TRP A 216 2.84 30.14 0.60
CA TRP A 216 3.07 28.94 -0.19
C TRP A 216 4.47 28.93 -0.79
N SER A 217 5.12 27.76 -0.72
CA SER A 217 6.35 27.46 -1.43
C SER A 217 6.16 26.18 -2.26
N GLU A 218 6.88 26.14 -3.38
CA GLU A 218 6.98 24.95 -4.19
C GLU A 218 8.17 24.12 -3.72
N ARG A 219 8.04 22.79 -3.63
CA ARG A 219 9.19 21.90 -3.44
C ARG A 219 10.05 21.95 -4.69
N ALA A 220 11.36 22.10 -4.51
CA ALA A 220 12.32 21.81 -5.58
C ALA A 220 12.14 20.34 -6.01
N ALA A 221 12.19 20.12 -7.33
CA ALA A 221 12.04 18.80 -7.94
C ALA A 221 13.22 17.88 -7.60
#